data_AF-A0A971R2G7-F1
#
_entry.id   AF-A0A971R2G7-F1
#
_cell.length_a   1.000
_cell.length_b   1.000
_cell.length_c   1.000
_cell.angle_alpha   90.00
_cell.angle_beta   90.00
_cell.angle_gamma   90.00
#
_symmetry.space_group_name_H-M   'P 1'
#
loop_
_entity.id
_entity.type
_entity.pdbx_description
1 polymer ?
#
loop_
_entity_poly.entity_id
_entity_poly.type
_entity_poly.pdbx_seq_one_letter_code
_entity_poly.pdbx_strand_id
1 'polypeptide(L)'
;MKKIVLRLIIGVIIGIISWGVVSLILSEGLGESFSSITEIENVKVLMEIDRDGLLTVTETIDYRFKKPYRGIYRELPADRAGSLYGEIEVTATGKEIKYIERMGGASSRSIRLWFVPYNSSSVEPSGGQDRVTVTYRYTVRRAVEIGTNVAQIFRKVWGEDTASWVKNVNATIIFPEGMQITNFYTHPAVVVTRSGNVYELEMKDVPPKSYVEFRAVVPLQATSTMKQVNLATGGVFDSKFLESAERKDSLLRIVSQWVVPIAVVLFTPFVLLVAFRKYGREHEVGYFGDYERELPTDDAADVVNAAVKNMAGVVDNDGIGSVMMELYRKNYIDFERGKGDKVDGILIKNRDSSDLRPTEAAFLKFLDKYDENDLFDFSDVKKKATKSQSKARTFTSDLSVYKDKVNNTVKSKKLLDTRGNSMAKGYSTLMLLLSILMLMVHSNPAISHLRLFSLVFYGALWTTSFVVFMMPRDVFGRWTPEGRVFYLKWMGLKRYLEDYSLLNEKPPESIILWEEYLVYATALGIADTVRKNLNRIVPEDIWREQSRHPFIYYPVTAYAINSFNTLTTSVRTASSSGSGGGGFGGGGSGGGGGGGGTGGF
;
A
#
# COMPACT_ATOMS: atom_id res chain seq x y z
N MET A 1 16.46 -9.24 15.29
CA MET A 1 15.56 -9.96 14.36
C MET A 1 14.07 -9.72 14.61
N LYS A 2 13.48 -10.02 15.78
CA LYS A 2 12.02 -9.91 16.03
C LYS A 2 11.39 -8.54 15.63
N LYS A 3 12.05 -7.42 15.95
CA LYS A 3 11.58 -6.06 15.59
C LYS A 3 11.56 -5.78 14.07
N ILE A 4 12.51 -6.34 13.32
CA ILE A 4 12.60 -6.15 11.86
C ILE A 4 11.48 -6.94 11.19
N VAL A 5 11.31 -8.21 11.57
CA VAL A 5 10.24 -9.08 11.05
C VAL A 5 8.86 -8.46 11.28
N LEU A 6 8.61 -7.92 12.48
CA LEU A 6 7.36 -7.23 12.78
C LEU A 6 7.11 -6.03 11.85
N ARG A 7 8.13 -5.21 11.58
CA ARG A 7 8.02 -4.05 10.68
C ARG A 7 7.78 -4.46 9.23
N LEU A 8 8.38 -5.57 8.78
CA LEU A 8 8.12 -6.13 7.46
C LEU A 8 6.65 -6.55 7.33
N ILE A 9 6.13 -7.27 8.32
CA ILE A 9 4.72 -7.71 8.35
C ILE A 9 3.78 -6.49 8.31
N ILE A 10 4.04 -5.47 9.14
CA ILE A 10 3.26 -4.23 9.14
C ILE A 10 3.31 -3.54 7.76
N GLY A 11 4.49 -3.44 7.15
CA GLY A 11 4.65 -2.85 5.82
C GLY A 11 3.87 -3.60 4.74
N VAL A 12 3.87 -4.93 4.77
CA VAL A 12 3.08 -5.77 3.85
C VAL A 12 1.59 -5.54 4.04
N ILE A 13 1.10 -5.57 5.28
CA ILE A 13 -0.33 -5.36 5.59
C ILE A 13 -0.79 -3.99 5.11
N ILE A 14 -0.05 -2.92 5.45
CA ILE A 14 -0.38 -1.56 5.02
C ILE A 14 -0.34 -1.46 3.49
N GLY A 15 0.67 -2.07 2.85
CA GLY A 15 0.82 -2.09 1.39
C GLY A 15 -0.38 -2.72 0.69
N ILE A 16 -0.80 -3.92 1.12
CA ILE A 16 -1.94 -4.64 0.53
C ILE A 16 -3.24 -3.88 0.74
N ILE A 17 -3.52 -3.42 1.97
CA ILE A 17 -4.76 -2.70 2.28
C ILE A 17 -4.84 -1.40 1.49
N SER A 18 -3.76 -0.60 1.49
CA SER A 18 -3.72 0.66 0.75
C SER A 18 -3.82 0.45 -0.76
N TRP A 19 -3.19 -0.59 -1.31
CA TRP A 19 -3.34 -0.92 -2.73
C TRP A 19 -4.79 -1.29 -3.08
N GLY A 20 -5.46 -2.08 -2.23
CA GLY A 20 -6.88 -2.40 -2.39
C GLY A 20 -7.74 -1.13 -2.46
N VAL A 21 -7.56 -0.20 -1.52
CA VAL A 21 -8.29 1.08 -1.50
C VAL A 21 -7.98 1.93 -2.74
N VAL A 22 -6.71 2.11 -3.07
CA VAL A 22 -6.28 2.92 -4.23
C VAL A 22 -6.81 2.31 -5.53
N SER A 23 -6.75 0.99 -5.68
CA SER A 23 -7.25 0.30 -6.87
C SER A 23 -8.76 0.45 -7.06
N LEU A 24 -9.55 0.38 -5.99
CA LEU A 24 -11.01 0.57 -6.04
C LEU A 24 -11.40 1.98 -6.47
N ILE A 25 -10.60 2.99 -6.11
CA ILE A 25 -10.86 4.40 -6.41
C ILE A 25 -10.39 4.78 -7.82
N LEU A 26 -9.19 4.32 -8.22
CA LEU A 26 -8.52 4.81 -9.42
C LEU A 26 -8.62 3.87 -10.63
N SER A 27 -8.92 2.58 -10.43
CA SER A 27 -9.16 1.66 -11.55
C SER A 27 -10.58 1.84 -12.07
N GLU A 28 -10.70 2.27 -13.31
CA GLU A 28 -12.00 2.50 -13.92
C GLU A 28 -12.85 1.22 -13.97
N GLY A 29 -14.12 1.35 -13.57
CA GLY A 29 -15.09 0.26 -13.55
C GLY A 29 -14.89 -0.79 -12.44
N LEU A 30 -13.75 -0.80 -11.72
CA LEU A 30 -13.50 -1.80 -10.69
C LEU A 30 -14.46 -1.64 -9.49
N GLY A 31 -14.60 -0.43 -8.97
CA GLY A 31 -15.57 -0.14 -7.90
C GLY A 31 -17.03 -0.40 -8.32
N GLU A 32 -17.38 -0.03 -9.56
CA GLU A 32 -18.71 -0.26 -10.13
C GLU A 32 -19.02 -1.76 -10.32
N SER A 33 -18.00 -2.58 -10.58
CA SER A 33 -18.19 -4.03 -10.68
C SER A 33 -18.66 -4.67 -9.38
N PHE A 34 -18.32 -4.09 -8.22
CA PHE A 34 -18.85 -4.52 -6.93
C PHE A 34 -20.28 -4.03 -6.70
N SER A 35 -20.66 -2.87 -7.27
CA SER A 35 -22.04 -2.38 -7.20
C SER A 35 -22.96 -3.08 -8.19
N SER A 36 -22.42 -3.64 -9.29
CA SER A 36 -23.16 -4.29 -10.36
C SER A 36 -24.20 -5.31 -9.89
N ILE A 37 -25.39 -5.23 -10.49
CA ILE A 37 -26.51 -6.13 -10.21
C ILE A 37 -26.29 -7.49 -10.88
N THR A 38 -25.65 -7.50 -12.05
CA THR A 38 -25.41 -8.71 -12.86
C THR A 38 -23.93 -9.04 -12.99
N GLU A 39 -23.63 -10.32 -13.13
CA GLU A 39 -22.39 -10.87 -13.69
C GLU A 39 -22.70 -11.44 -15.07
N ILE A 40 -21.78 -11.33 -16.02
CA ILE A 40 -21.97 -11.83 -17.40
C ILE A 40 -21.06 -13.04 -17.58
N GLU A 41 -21.68 -14.21 -17.78
CA GLU A 41 -20.95 -15.48 -17.83
C GLU A 41 -20.43 -15.78 -19.23
N ASN A 42 -21.27 -15.60 -20.26
CA ASN A 42 -20.85 -15.79 -21.65
C ASN A 42 -21.55 -14.78 -22.55
N VAL A 43 -20.82 -14.34 -23.57
CA VAL A 43 -21.34 -13.54 -24.67
C VAL A 43 -20.98 -14.27 -25.97
N LYS A 44 -21.97 -14.62 -26.77
CA LYS A 44 -21.79 -15.15 -28.12
C LYS A 44 -22.30 -14.14 -29.13
N VAL A 45 -21.45 -13.70 -30.04
CA VAL A 45 -21.82 -12.74 -31.08
C VAL A 45 -21.60 -13.35 -32.45
N LEU A 46 -22.67 -13.44 -33.23
CA LEU A 46 -22.61 -13.81 -34.64
C LEU A 46 -22.80 -12.54 -35.48
N MET A 47 -21.84 -12.26 -36.36
CA MET A 47 -21.86 -11.13 -37.28
C MET A 47 -21.79 -11.65 -38.71
N GLU A 48 -22.85 -11.44 -39.49
CA GLU A 48 -22.98 -11.91 -40.87
C GLU A 48 -23.08 -10.72 -41.81
N ILE A 49 -22.12 -10.59 -42.71
CA ILE A 49 -22.08 -9.49 -43.70
C ILE A 49 -22.51 -10.04 -45.04
N ASP A 50 -23.50 -9.40 -45.66
CA ASP A 50 -23.98 -9.79 -46.98
C ASP A 50 -23.25 -9.05 -48.13
N ARG A 51 -23.61 -9.39 -49.38
CA ARG A 51 -23.01 -8.80 -50.59
C ARG A 51 -23.39 -7.33 -50.81
N ASP A 52 -24.45 -6.85 -50.19
CA ASP A 52 -24.90 -5.46 -50.23
C ASP A 52 -24.24 -4.60 -49.14
N GLY A 53 -23.48 -5.21 -48.22
CA GLY A 53 -22.80 -4.56 -47.10
C GLY A 53 -23.70 -4.36 -45.88
N LEU A 54 -24.86 -5.03 -45.81
CA LEU A 54 -25.70 -5.08 -44.62
C LEU A 54 -25.11 -6.08 -43.63
N LEU A 55 -24.88 -5.64 -42.40
CA LEU A 55 -24.41 -6.50 -41.32
C LEU A 55 -25.59 -6.94 -40.46
N THR A 56 -25.81 -8.25 -40.31
CA THR A 56 -26.75 -8.81 -39.34
C THR A 56 -25.98 -9.26 -38.11
N VAL A 57 -26.42 -8.81 -36.93
CA VAL A 57 -25.79 -9.16 -35.65
C VAL A 57 -26.78 -9.94 -34.80
N THR A 58 -26.32 -11.07 -34.25
CA THR A 58 -27.03 -11.83 -33.23
C THR A 58 -26.14 -11.94 -31.99
N GLU A 59 -26.54 -11.30 -30.89
CA GLU A 59 -25.86 -11.38 -29.59
C GLU A 59 -26.65 -12.28 -28.66
N THR A 60 -26.05 -13.35 -28.12
CA THR A 60 -26.63 -14.19 -27.05
C THR A 60 -25.80 -13.99 -25.79
N ILE A 61 -26.42 -13.48 -24.73
CA ILE A 61 -25.75 -13.09 -23.49
C ILE A 61 -26.34 -13.85 -22.31
N ASP A 62 -25.49 -14.53 -21.56
CA ASP A 62 -25.83 -15.24 -20.33
C ASP A 62 -25.58 -14.33 -19.10
N TYR A 63 -26.66 -13.88 -18.47
CA TYR A 63 -26.61 -13.03 -17.28
C TYR A 63 -26.88 -13.84 -16.02
N ARG A 64 -26.18 -13.47 -14.94
CA ARG A 64 -26.45 -13.93 -13.57
C ARG A 64 -26.66 -12.75 -12.61
N PHE A 65 -27.83 -12.64 -12.01
CA PHE A 65 -28.18 -11.63 -11.01
C PHE A 65 -27.55 -11.96 -9.65
N LYS A 66 -26.78 -11.03 -9.11
CA LYS A 66 -26.12 -11.11 -7.78
C LYS A 66 -26.86 -10.32 -6.70
N LYS A 67 -27.78 -9.45 -7.11
CA LYS A 67 -28.50 -8.46 -6.26
C LYS A 67 -29.95 -8.34 -6.73
N PRO A 68 -30.83 -7.68 -5.94
CA PRO A 68 -32.19 -7.35 -6.38
C PRO A 68 -32.22 -6.68 -7.75
N TYR A 69 -33.14 -7.12 -8.60
CA TYR A 69 -33.24 -6.66 -9.99
C TYR A 69 -34.69 -6.42 -10.41
N ARG A 70 -34.87 -5.62 -11.45
CA ARG A 70 -36.13 -5.44 -12.20
C ARG A 70 -36.00 -5.97 -13.62
N GLY A 71 -34.82 -5.82 -14.21
CA GLY A 71 -34.63 -6.06 -15.63
C GLY A 71 -33.18 -6.02 -16.07
N ILE A 72 -32.97 -5.99 -17.38
CA ILE A 72 -31.67 -5.79 -18.03
C ILE A 72 -31.77 -4.61 -19.00
N TYR A 73 -30.76 -3.75 -18.98
CA TYR A 73 -30.50 -2.74 -19.99
C TYR A 73 -29.40 -3.22 -20.94
N ARG A 74 -29.55 -2.97 -22.24
CA ARG A 74 -28.52 -3.19 -23.25
C ARG A 74 -28.46 -1.97 -24.16
N GLU A 75 -27.28 -1.41 -24.33
CA GLU A 75 -26.99 -0.37 -25.31
C GLU A 75 -26.15 -0.95 -26.45
N LEU A 76 -26.55 -0.70 -27.70
CA LEU A 76 -25.76 -1.16 -28.83
C LEU A 76 -24.49 -0.29 -28.96
N PRO A 77 -23.30 -0.90 -29.13
CA PRO A 77 -22.04 -0.17 -29.07
C PRO A 77 -21.95 0.83 -30.23
N ALA A 78 -21.68 2.11 -29.91
CA ALA A 78 -21.42 3.11 -30.94
C ALA A 78 -20.16 2.75 -31.75
N ASP A 79 -20.16 3.07 -33.04
CA ASP A 79 -18.99 2.93 -33.90
C ASP A 79 -18.59 4.26 -34.56
N ARG A 80 -17.35 4.29 -35.05
CA ARG A 80 -16.81 5.43 -35.77
C ARG A 80 -17.43 5.60 -37.16
N ALA A 81 -17.87 4.50 -37.76
CA ALA A 81 -18.44 4.48 -39.11
C ALA A 81 -19.80 5.16 -39.18
N GLY A 82 -20.38 5.62 -38.06
CA GLY A 82 -21.70 6.27 -38.08
C GLY A 82 -22.79 5.31 -38.55
N SER A 83 -22.67 4.05 -38.14
CA SER A 83 -23.59 2.99 -38.52
C SER A 83 -25.03 3.29 -38.10
N LEU A 84 -25.97 2.77 -38.88
CA LEU A 84 -27.40 2.89 -38.60
C LEU A 84 -28.00 1.54 -38.21
N TYR A 85 -28.51 1.46 -36.99
CA TYR A 85 -29.11 0.29 -36.38
C TYR A 85 -30.59 0.14 -36.78
N GLY A 86 -30.92 -1.05 -37.26
CA GLY A 86 -32.28 -1.55 -37.42
C GLY A 86 -32.95 -1.81 -36.07
N GLU A 87 -34.21 -2.24 -36.10
CA GLU A 87 -34.91 -2.59 -34.87
C GLU A 87 -34.28 -3.77 -34.16
N ILE A 88 -34.35 -3.75 -32.82
CA ILE A 88 -33.83 -4.83 -31.98
C ILE A 88 -34.98 -5.81 -31.75
N GLU A 89 -34.83 -6.98 -32.36
CA GLU A 89 -35.57 -8.18 -32.02
C GLU A 89 -34.94 -8.81 -30.78
N VAL A 90 -35.77 -9.25 -29.82
CA VAL A 90 -35.27 -9.76 -28.55
C VAL A 90 -36.08 -10.96 -28.09
N THR A 91 -35.37 -11.96 -27.59
CA THR A 91 -35.95 -13.13 -26.91
C THR A 91 -35.19 -13.41 -25.62
N ALA A 92 -35.85 -13.97 -24.62
CA ALA A 92 -35.21 -14.38 -23.37
C ALA A 92 -35.60 -15.81 -23.01
N THR A 93 -34.65 -16.55 -22.45
CA THR A 93 -34.84 -17.90 -21.91
C THR A 93 -34.50 -17.90 -20.43
N GLY A 94 -35.33 -18.58 -19.63
CA GLY A 94 -35.23 -18.60 -18.16
C GLY A 94 -36.03 -17.52 -17.44
N LYS A 95 -36.44 -16.45 -18.14
CA LYS A 95 -37.35 -15.41 -17.62
C LYS A 95 -38.33 -14.93 -18.68
N GLU A 96 -39.56 -14.69 -18.26
CA GLU A 96 -40.58 -14.08 -19.10
C GLU A 96 -40.37 -12.56 -19.16
N ILE A 97 -40.33 -12.00 -20.38
CA ILE A 97 -40.26 -10.56 -20.58
C ILE A 97 -41.66 -9.98 -20.40
N LYS A 98 -41.84 -9.14 -19.37
CA LYS A 98 -43.12 -8.49 -19.06
C LYS A 98 -43.33 -7.19 -19.81
N TYR A 99 -42.26 -6.45 -20.05
CA TYR A 99 -42.31 -5.17 -20.77
C TYR A 99 -40.97 -4.86 -21.45
N ILE A 100 -41.01 -4.19 -22.60
CA ILE A 100 -39.84 -3.80 -23.38
C ILE A 100 -39.89 -2.28 -23.62
N GLU A 101 -38.90 -1.55 -23.13
CA GLU A 101 -38.66 -0.16 -23.53
C GLU A 101 -37.60 -0.12 -24.62
N ARG A 102 -37.92 0.50 -25.75
CA ARG A 102 -36.93 0.80 -26.80
C ARG A 102 -36.64 2.29 -26.76
N MET A 103 -35.36 2.64 -26.76
CA MET A 103 -34.89 4.02 -26.62
C MET A 103 -33.85 4.32 -27.70
N GLY A 104 -33.72 5.59 -28.05
CA GLY A 104 -32.78 6.08 -29.05
C GLY A 104 -33.30 6.07 -30.47
N GLY A 105 -32.43 6.44 -31.41
CA GLY A 105 -32.73 6.55 -32.85
C GLY A 105 -31.86 5.61 -33.69
N ALA A 106 -31.88 5.76 -35.02
CA ALA A 106 -31.12 4.88 -35.90
C ALA A 106 -29.60 4.92 -35.65
N SER A 107 -29.03 6.02 -35.14
CA SER A 107 -27.59 6.15 -34.86
C SER A 107 -27.16 5.63 -33.48
N SER A 108 -28.10 5.43 -32.55
CA SER A 108 -27.85 4.91 -31.20
C SER A 108 -29.14 4.29 -30.69
N ARG A 109 -29.13 2.99 -30.41
CA ARG A 109 -30.29 2.26 -29.89
C ARG A 109 -29.94 1.59 -28.58
N SER A 110 -30.87 1.63 -27.64
CA SER A 110 -30.83 0.86 -26.41
C SER A 110 -32.19 0.26 -26.07
N ILE A 111 -32.18 -0.77 -25.23
CA ILE A 111 -33.38 -1.51 -24.85
C ILE A 111 -33.35 -1.82 -23.35
N ARG A 112 -34.49 -1.68 -22.67
CA ARG A 112 -34.72 -2.24 -21.32
C ARG A 112 -35.73 -3.36 -21.40
N LEU A 113 -35.35 -4.49 -20.81
CA LEU A 113 -36.20 -5.65 -20.64
C LEU A 113 -36.61 -5.74 -19.19
N TRP A 114 -37.91 -5.65 -18.91
CA TRP A 114 -38.45 -5.82 -17.57
C TRP A 114 -38.86 -7.28 -17.37
N PHE A 115 -38.34 -7.92 -16.33
CA PHE A 115 -38.75 -9.27 -15.90
C PHE A 115 -39.80 -9.23 -14.78
N VAL A 116 -40.12 -8.02 -14.33
CA VAL A 116 -41.15 -7.71 -13.34
C VAL A 116 -42.18 -6.76 -13.97
N PRO A 117 -43.40 -6.64 -13.41
CA PRO A 117 -44.37 -5.66 -13.88
C PRO A 117 -43.79 -4.24 -13.90
N TYR A 118 -44.19 -3.44 -14.90
CA TYR A 118 -43.75 -2.06 -15.02
C TYR A 118 -44.10 -1.27 -13.74
N ASN A 119 -43.15 -0.48 -13.23
CA ASN A 119 -43.22 0.25 -11.94
C ASN A 119 -43.21 -0.60 -10.64
N SER A 120 -42.93 -1.90 -10.68
CA SER A 120 -42.80 -2.68 -9.45
C SER A 120 -41.47 -2.46 -8.71
N SER A 121 -41.40 -2.91 -7.46
CA SER A 121 -40.13 -3.04 -6.73
C SER A 121 -39.22 -4.10 -7.38
N SER A 122 -37.93 -4.06 -7.03
CA SER A 122 -36.99 -5.11 -7.40
C SER A 122 -37.33 -6.43 -6.69
N VAL A 123 -36.85 -7.52 -7.25
CA VAL A 123 -37.04 -8.89 -6.74
C VAL A 123 -35.68 -9.51 -6.44
N GLU A 124 -35.60 -10.25 -5.34
CA GLU A 124 -34.39 -10.99 -4.93
C GLU A 124 -34.14 -12.20 -5.85
N PRO A 125 -32.89 -12.44 -6.31
CA PRO A 125 -32.54 -13.65 -7.06
C PRO A 125 -32.56 -14.87 -6.12
N SER A 126 -33.68 -15.59 -6.08
CA SER A 126 -33.86 -16.79 -5.25
C SER A 126 -34.40 -17.98 -6.06
N GLY A 127 -34.16 -19.21 -5.57
CA GLY A 127 -34.77 -20.43 -6.12
C GLY A 127 -34.38 -20.78 -7.57
N GLY A 128 -33.13 -20.53 -7.99
CA GLY A 128 -32.66 -20.84 -9.35
C GLY A 128 -33.10 -19.82 -10.42
N GLN A 129 -33.75 -18.73 -10.01
CA GLN A 129 -34.12 -17.62 -10.89
C GLN A 129 -33.03 -16.53 -10.96
N ASP A 130 -31.78 -16.85 -10.67
CA ASP A 130 -30.68 -15.90 -10.75
C ASP A 130 -30.12 -15.77 -12.18
N ARG A 131 -30.53 -16.62 -13.13
CA ARG A 131 -30.00 -16.61 -14.51
C ARG A 131 -31.04 -16.24 -15.56
N VAL A 132 -30.59 -15.62 -16.63
CA VAL A 132 -31.36 -15.39 -17.85
C VAL A 132 -30.42 -15.33 -19.04
N THR A 133 -30.79 -15.99 -20.14
CA THR A 133 -30.11 -15.85 -21.42
C THR A 133 -30.95 -14.96 -22.32
N VAL A 134 -30.37 -13.89 -22.84
CA VAL A 134 -31.07 -12.94 -23.72
C VAL A 134 -30.40 -12.96 -25.09
N THR A 135 -31.21 -13.11 -26.14
CA THR A 135 -30.74 -13.02 -27.52
C THR A 135 -31.28 -11.76 -28.17
N TYR A 136 -30.38 -10.93 -28.67
CA TYR A 136 -30.66 -9.71 -29.43
C TYR A 136 -30.30 -9.93 -30.89
N ARG A 137 -31.21 -9.60 -31.80
CA ARG A 137 -30.96 -9.65 -33.25
C ARG A 137 -31.30 -8.30 -33.87
N TYR A 138 -30.39 -7.77 -34.67
CA TYR A 138 -30.57 -6.48 -35.34
C TYR A 138 -29.70 -6.39 -36.59
N THR A 139 -30.03 -5.44 -37.46
CA THR A 139 -29.26 -5.13 -38.66
C THR A 139 -28.50 -3.81 -38.50
N VAL A 140 -27.38 -3.69 -39.19
CA VAL A 140 -26.49 -2.54 -39.16
C VAL A 140 -26.17 -2.15 -40.60
N ARG A 141 -26.64 -0.97 -41.00
CA ARG A 141 -26.31 -0.35 -42.28
C ARG A 141 -25.11 0.57 -42.09
N ARG A 142 -24.35 0.80 -43.17
CA ARG A 142 -23.15 1.65 -43.18
C ARG A 142 -22.01 1.11 -42.32
N ALA A 143 -21.97 -0.22 -42.11
CA ALA A 143 -20.94 -0.91 -41.34
C ALA A 143 -19.59 -1.01 -42.07
N VAL A 144 -19.60 -0.86 -43.41
CA VAL A 144 -18.41 -0.87 -44.25
C VAL A 144 -18.00 0.57 -44.53
N GLU A 145 -16.81 0.96 -44.08
CA GLU A 145 -16.25 2.30 -44.29
C GLU A 145 -15.29 2.29 -45.49
N ILE A 146 -15.59 3.10 -46.50
CA ILE A 146 -14.81 3.21 -47.73
C ILE A 146 -13.92 4.45 -47.67
N GLY A 147 -12.61 4.22 -47.84
CA GLY A 147 -11.58 5.24 -47.93
C GLY A 147 -11.08 5.47 -49.35
N THR A 148 -9.95 6.16 -49.47
CA THR A 148 -9.39 6.57 -50.76
C THR A 148 -8.76 5.42 -51.54
N ASN A 149 -8.07 4.51 -50.85
CA ASN A 149 -7.38 3.35 -51.45
C ASN A 149 -7.68 2.02 -50.76
N VAL A 150 -8.52 2.03 -49.72
CA VAL A 150 -8.82 0.87 -48.88
C VAL A 150 -10.22 1.01 -48.31
N ALA A 151 -10.85 -0.10 -47.97
CA ALA A 151 -12.07 -0.12 -47.16
C ALA A 151 -11.86 -0.96 -45.89
N GLN A 152 -12.68 -0.73 -44.87
CA GLN A 152 -12.63 -1.52 -43.64
C GLN A 152 -14.03 -1.83 -43.10
N ILE A 153 -14.09 -2.89 -42.31
CA ILE A 153 -15.17 -3.13 -41.36
C ILE A 153 -14.51 -3.08 -39.98
N PHE A 154 -14.85 -2.07 -39.19
CA PHE A 154 -14.27 -1.85 -37.87
C PHE A 154 -15.38 -1.76 -36.82
N ARG A 155 -15.55 -2.82 -36.03
CA ARG A 155 -16.74 -3.03 -35.21
C ARG A 155 -16.41 -3.64 -33.85
N LYS A 156 -17.11 -3.12 -32.84
CA LYS A 156 -17.14 -3.68 -31.49
C LYS A 156 -18.01 -4.93 -31.45
N VAL A 157 -17.42 -6.03 -30.99
CA VAL A 157 -18.10 -7.23 -30.51
C VAL A 157 -18.70 -6.98 -29.13
N TRP A 158 -17.97 -6.25 -28.29
CA TRP A 158 -18.37 -5.86 -26.93
C TRP A 158 -17.98 -4.42 -26.64
N GLY A 159 -18.77 -3.72 -25.81
CA GLY A 159 -18.63 -2.28 -25.55
C GLY A 159 -18.32 -1.91 -24.10
N GLU A 160 -17.82 -0.68 -23.93
CA GLU A 160 -17.38 -0.08 -22.66
C GLU A 160 -18.53 0.34 -21.74
N ASP A 161 -19.77 0.12 -22.15
CA ASP A 161 -20.97 0.46 -21.40
C ASP A 161 -21.27 -0.54 -20.27
N THR A 162 -20.51 -1.64 -20.19
CA THR A 162 -20.73 -2.70 -19.19
C THR A 162 -19.96 -2.44 -17.90
N ALA A 163 -20.67 -2.31 -16.77
CA ALA A 163 -20.06 -2.09 -15.45
C ALA A 163 -19.55 -3.38 -14.75
N SER A 164 -19.75 -4.54 -15.37
CA SER A 164 -19.38 -5.86 -14.83
C SER A 164 -18.25 -6.52 -15.61
N TRP A 165 -17.53 -7.43 -14.96
CA TRP A 165 -16.65 -8.37 -15.64
C TRP A 165 -17.45 -9.32 -16.53
N VAL A 166 -16.91 -9.62 -17.72
CA VAL A 166 -17.45 -10.64 -18.63
C VAL A 166 -16.48 -11.79 -18.69
N LYS A 167 -16.92 -13.01 -18.31
CA LYS A 167 -16.00 -14.15 -18.23
C LYS A 167 -15.50 -14.59 -19.60
N ASN A 168 -16.41 -14.73 -20.57
CA ASN A 168 -16.06 -15.15 -21.92
C ASN A 168 -16.84 -14.33 -22.97
N VAL A 169 -16.13 -13.86 -23.99
CA VAL A 169 -16.68 -13.26 -25.21
C VAL A 169 -16.20 -14.07 -26.40
N ASN A 170 -17.13 -14.65 -27.14
CA ASN A 170 -16.89 -15.43 -28.35
C ASN A 170 -17.59 -14.75 -29.52
N ALA A 171 -16.84 -14.40 -30.55
CA ALA A 171 -17.40 -13.79 -31.75
C ALA A 171 -17.10 -14.64 -32.98
N THR A 172 -18.11 -14.83 -33.81
CA THR A 172 -18.01 -15.45 -35.14
C THR A 172 -18.40 -14.41 -36.18
N ILE A 173 -17.45 -14.05 -37.05
CA ILE A 173 -17.63 -13.09 -38.13
C ILE A 173 -17.62 -13.84 -39.46
N ILE A 174 -18.70 -13.72 -40.22
CA ILE A 174 -18.89 -14.37 -41.51
C ILE A 174 -18.93 -13.30 -42.60
N PHE A 175 -17.95 -13.32 -43.49
CA PHE A 175 -17.90 -12.44 -44.66
C PHE A 175 -18.54 -13.11 -45.89
N PRO A 176 -18.95 -12.35 -46.93
CA PRO A 176 -19.41 -12.94 -48.18
C PRO A 176 -18.37 -13.90 -48.79
N GLU A 177 -18.84 -15.01 -49.37
CA GLU A 177 -17.97 -15.94 -50.09
C GLU A 177 -17.17 -15.22 -51.18
N GLY A 178 -15.87 -15.51 -51.25
CA GLY A 178 -14.95 -14.89 -52.21
C GLY A 178 -14.45 -13.48 -51.83
N MET A 179 -14.96 -12.88 -50.75
CA MET A 179 -14.44 -11.60 -50.26
C MET A 179 -13.02 -11.77 -49.70
N GLN A 180 -12.06 -11.01 -50.24
CA GLN A 180 -10.70 -11.01 -49.74
C GLN A 180 -10.54 -10.04 -48.55
N ILE A 181 -10.04 -10.57 -47.44
CA ILE A 181 -9.61 -9.78 -46.27
C ILE A 181 -8.09 -9.69 -46.30
N THR A 182 -7.56 -8.48 -46.48
CA THR A 182 -6.11 -8.22 -46.55
C THR A 182 -5.46 -8.37 -45.18
N ASN A 183 -6.08 -7.78 -44.15
CA ASN A 183 -5.63 -7.88 -42.77
C ASN A 183 -6.84 -7.97 -41.84
N PHE A 184 -6.70 -8.75 -40.77
CA PHE A 184 -7.68 -8.85 -39.71
C PHE A 184 -6.99 -8.57 -38.38
N TYR A 185 -7.35 -7.46 -37.74
CA TYR A 185 -6.84 -7.06 -36.44
C TYR A 185 -7.93 -7.22 -35.39
N THR A 186 -7.52 -7.47 -34.15
CA THR A 186 -8.43 -7.46 -33.01
C THR A 186 -7.86 -6.54 -31.93
N HIS A 187 -8.76 -5.90 -31.21
CA HIS A 187 -8.42 -5.01 -30.09
C HIS A 187 -9.33 -5.37 -28.92
N PRO A 188 -8.82 -5.99 -27.86
CA PRO A 188 -7.44 -6.45 -27.65
C PRO A 188 -6.95 -7.51 -28.66
N ALA A 189 -5.62 -7.64 -28.76
CA ALA A 189 -5.00 -8.64 -29.63
C ALA A 189 -5.27 -10.05 -29.09
N VAL A 190 -6.01 -10.86 -29.84
CA VAL A 190 -6.35 -12.25 -29.53
C VAL A 190 -6.05 -13.15 -30.72
N VAL A 191 -5.93 -14.44 -30.46
CA VAL A 191 -5.78 -15.43 -31.54
C VAL A 191 -7.11 -15.55 -32.27
N VAL A 192 -7.06 -15.52 -33.61
CA VAL A 192 -8.22 -15.65 -34.47
C VAL A 192 -8.12 -16.95 -35.26
N THR A 193 -9.16 -17.78 -35.17
CA THR A 193 -9.27 -18.99 -35.99
C THR A 193 -9.98 -18.64 -37.29
N ARG A 194 -9.38 -19.01 -38.43
CA ARG A 194 -9.95 -18.74 -39.76
C ARG A 194 -10.32 -20.04 -40.46
N SER A 195 -11.56 -20.13 -40.91
CA SER A 195 -12.04 -21.21 -41.78
C SER A 195 -12.75 -20.60 -42.99
N GLY A 196 -12.04 -20.50 -44.12
CA GLY A 196 -12.56 -19.85 -45.33
C GLY A 196 -12.87 -18.35 -45.12
N ASN A 197 -14.16 -18.02 -45.17
CA ASN A 197 -14.76 -16.70 -44.94
C ASN A 197 -15.23 -16.48 -43.49
N VAL A 198 -15.03 -17.44 -42.61
CA VAL A 198 -15.40 -17.39 -41.18
C VAL A 198 -14.18 -17.08 -40.32
N TYR A 199 -14.32 -16.11 -39.43
CA TYR A 199 -13.30 -15.67 -38.47
C TYR A 199 -13.87 -15.77 -37.07
N GLU A 200 -13.19 -16.51 -36.19
CA GLU A 200 -13.62 -16.71 -34.81
C GLU A 200 -12.59 -16.14 -33.85
N LEU A 201 -13.05 -15.34 -32.89
CA LEU A 201 -12.21 -14.78 -31.83
C LEU A 201 -12.83 -15.08 -30.46
N GLU A 202 -11.96 -15.34 -29.49
CA GLU A 202 -12.32 -15.60 -28.10
C GLU A 202 -11.50 -14.68 -27.18
N MET A 203 -12.18 -14.09 -26.20
CA MET A 203 -11.53 -13.33 -25.14
C MET A 203 -12.12 -13.70 -23.78
N LYS A 204 -11.23 -13.91 -22.80
CA LYS A 204 -11.59 -14.23 -21.43
C LYS A 204 -11.34 -13.05 -20.49
N ASP A 205 -12.09 -13.02 -19.40
CA ASP A 205 -11.94 -12.08 -18.29
C ASP A 205 -11.91 -10.61 -18.76
N VAL A 206 -12.87 -10.25 -19.61
CA VAL A 206 -12.99 -8.88 -20.15
C VAL A 206 -13.37 -7.94 -18.99
N PRO A 207 -12.55 -6.91 -18.70
CA PRO A 207 -12.80 -6.02 -17.58
C PRO A 207 -14.07 -5.16 -17.75
N PRO A 208 -14.63 -4.63 -16.65
CA PRO A 208 -15.66 -3.59 -16.70
C PRO A 208 -15.20 -2.41 -17.55
N LYS A 209 -16.10 -1.70 -18.23
CA LYS A 209 -15.75 -0.51 -19.03
C LYS A 209 -14.60 -0.76 -20.00
N SER A 210 -14.69 -1.86 -20.75
CA SER A 210 -13.76 -2.21 -21.82
C SER A 210 -14.51 -2.74 -23.03
N TYR A 211 -13.83 -2.73 -24.17
CA TYR A 211 -14.39 -3.24 -25.43
C TYR A 211 -13.63 -4.46 -25.92
N VAL A 212 -14.28 -5.19 -26.81
CA VAL A 212 -13.65 -6.15 -27.71
C VAL A 212 -14.09 -5.77 -29.11
N GLU A 213 -13.16 -5.52 -30.01
CA GLU A 213 -13.44 -5.12 -31.38
C GLU A 213 -12.51 -5.80 -32.38
N PHE A 214 -12.91 -5.77 -33.64
CA PHE A 214 -12.09 -6.23 -34.74
C PHE A 214 -12.09 -5.22 -35.88
N ARG A 215 -11.00 -5.24 -36.65
CA ARG A 215 -10.84 -4.52 -37.91
C ARG A 215 -10.52 -5.49 -39.03
N ALA A 216 -11.43 -5.62 -39.99
CA ALA A 216 -11.17 -6.30 -41.24
C ALA A 216 -10.87 -5.27 -42.33
N VAL A 217 -9.65 -5.30 -42.87
CA VAL A 217 -9.20 -4.46 -43.97
C VAL A 217 -9.48 -5.18 -45.28
N VAL A 218 -10.17 -4.50 -46.21
CA VAL A 218 -10.60 -5.08 -47.49
C VAL A 218 -10.16 -4.19 -48.67
N PRO A 219 -9.79 -4.79 -49.82
CA PRO A 219 -9.55 -4.04 -51.05
C PRO A 219 -10.83 -3.36 -51.54
N LEU A 220 -10.72 -2.17 -52.16
CA LEU A 220 -11.88 -1.44 -52.68
C LEU A 220 -12.69 -2.23 -53.72
N GLN A 221 -12.03 -3.11 -54.49
CA GLN A 221 -12.72 -3.95 -55.47
C GLN A 221 -13.72 -4.91 -54.80
N ALA A 222 -13.46 -5.32 -53.56
CA ALA A 222 -14.36 -6.20 -52.81
C ALA A 222 -15.64 -5.51 -52.33
N THR A 223 -15.70 -4.17 -52.38
CA THR A 223 -16.86 -3.38 -51.94
C THR A 223 -17.66 -2.78 -53.09
N SER A 224 -17.33 -3.07 -54.36
CA SER A 224 -17.92 -2.41 -55.52
C SER A 224 -19.42 -2.66 -55.72
N THR A 225 -19.94 -3.77 -55.22
CA THR A 225 -21.37 -4.14 -55.30
C THR A 225 -22.17 -3.67 -54.09
N MET A 226 -21.51 -3.21 -53.03
CA MET A 226 -22.17 -2.86 -51.77
C MET A 226 -22.90 -1.53 -51.87
N LYS A 227 -24.11 -1.49 -51.32
CA LYS A 227 -24.97 -0.30 -51.30
C LYS A 227 -25.11 0.30 -49.91
N GLN A 228 -24.87 -0.49 -48.86
CA GLN A 228 -25.03 -0.10 -47.46
C GLN A 228 -23.71 0.35 -46.83
N VAL A 229 -22.97 1.23 -47.51
CA VAL A 229 -21.61 1.65 -47.14
C VAL A 229 -21.60 3.06 -46.54
N ASN A 230 -20.58 3.36 -45.73
CA ASN A 230 -20.24 4.72 -45.37
C ASN A 230 -19.06 5.23 -46.20
N LEU A 231 -19.22 6.37 -46.86
CA LEU A 231 -18.11 7.10 -47.47
C LEU A 231 -17.53 8.02 -46.41
N ALA A 232 -16.24 7.86 -46.10
CA ALA A 232 -15.54 8.74 -45.17
C ALA A 232 -15.44 10.16 -45.75
N THR A 233 -16.42 11.02 -45.48
CA THR A 233 -16.44 12.43 -45.91
C THR A 233 -15.62 13.28 -44.93
N GLY A 234 -14.32 13.41 -45.21
CA GLY A 234 -13.42 14.35 -44.55
C GLY A 234 -12.14 13.72 -44.02
N GLY A 235 -11.00 14.10 -44.63
CA GLY A 235 -9.65 13.64 -44.24
C GLY A 235 -9.17 12.38 -44.99
N VAL A 236 -7.86 12.15 -44.97
CA VAL A 236 -7.18 11.05 -45.67
C VAL A 236 -7.43 9.74 -44.91
N PHE A 237 -8.61 9.13 -45.08
CA PHE A 237 -8.85 7.75 -44.67
C PHE A 237 -8.26 6.81 -45.73
N ASP A 238 -7.01 6.40 -45.52
CA ASP A 238 -6.21 5.57 -46.42
C ASP A 238 -5.47 4.45 -45.65
N SER A 239 -4.70 3.62 -46.38
CA SER A 239 -3.89 2.57 -45.78
C SER A 239 -2.87 3.08 -44.74
N LYS A 240 -2.27 4.26 -44.94
CA LYS A 240 -1.30 4.85 -44.00
C LYS A 240 -1.95 5.28 -42.69
N PHE A 241 -3.18 5.78 -42.76
CA PHE A 241 -3.99 6.08 -41.59
C PHE A 241 -4.21 4.81 -40.75
N LEU A 242 -4.60 3.70 -41.39
CA LEU A 242 -4.80 2.40 -40.72
C LEU A 242 -3.51 1.89 -40.08
N GLU A 243 -2.42 1.85 -40.84
CA GLU A 243 -1.10 1.43 -40.33
C GLU A 243 -0.66 2.28 -39.13
N SER A 244 -0.88 3.59 -39.18
CA SER A 244 -0.55 4.49 -38.08
C SER A 244 -1.40 4.24 -36.83
N ALA A 245 -2.69 3.92 -37.01
CA ALA A 245 -3.58 3.57 -35.91
C ALA A 245 -3.17 2.23 -35.26
N GLU A 246 -2.92 1.19 -36.05
CA GLU A 246 -2.46 -0.12 -35.57
C GLU A 246 -1.07 -0.04 -34.92
N ARG A 247 -0.18 0.81 -35.45
CA ARG A 247 1.14 1.04 -34.85
C ARG A 247 1.02 1.70 -33.48
N LYS A 248 0.13 2.68 -33.31
CA LYS A 248 -0.08 3.33 -32.00
C LYS A 248 -0.63 2.34 -30.96
N ASP A 249 -1.61 1.53 -31.33
CA ASP A 249 -2.16 0.50 -30.46
C ASP A 249 -1.10 -0.53 -30.05
N SER A 250 -0.40 -1.10 -31.03
CA SER A 250 0.65 -2.09 -30.78
C SER A 250 1.80 -1.53 -29.93
N LEU A 251 2.24 -0.29 -30.18
CA LEU A 251 3.26 0.37 -29.35
C LEU A 251 2.79 0.56 -27.91
N LEU A 252 1.56 1.04 -27.70
CA LEU A 252 1.01 1.23 -26.36
C LEU A 252 0.96 -0.11 -25.60
N ARG A 253 0.49 -1.18 -26.27
CA ARG A 253 0.45 -2.53 -25.69
C ARG A 253 1.86 -3.04 -25.34
N ILE A 254 2.81 -2.98 -26.27
CA ILE A 254 4.18 -3.48 -26.07
C ILE A 254 4.86 -2.72 -24.92
N VAL A 255 4.72 -1.40 -24.89
CA VAL A 255 5.34 -0.58 -23.83
C VAL A 255 4.76 -0.92 -22.47
N SER A 256 3.44 -0.99 -22.35
CA SER A 256 2.75 -1.26 -21.08
C SER A 256 2.93 -2.70 -20.59
N GLN A 257 2.92 -3.68 -21.50
CA GLN A 257 3.04 -5.10 -21.17
C GLN A 257 4.49 -5.54 -20.92
N TRP A 258 5.45 -5.02 -21.68
CA TRP A 258 6.82 -5.52 -21.69
C TRP A 258 7.85 -4.47 -21.29
N VAL A 259 7.91 -3.34 -22.00
CA VAL A 259 9.03 -2.38 -21.82
C VAL A 259 9.08 -1.84 -20.40
N VAL A 260 7.95 -1.34 -19.88
CA VAL A 260 7.88 -0.78 -18.52
C VAL A 260 8.13 -1.84 -17.45
N PRO A 261 7.42 -3.00 -17.44
CA PRO A 261 7.68 -4.03 -16.43
C PRO A 261 9.12 -4.56 -16.45
N ILE A 262 9.69 -4.82 -17.63
CA ILE A 262 11.08 -5.29 -17.76
C ILE A 262 12.05 -4.22 -17.24
N ALA A 263 11.85 -2.95 -17.59
CA ALA A 263 12.65 -1.87 -17.06
C ALA A 263 12.58 -1.84 -15.52
N VAL A 264 11.40 -1.92 -14.92
CA VAL A 264 11.24 -1.94 -13.45
C VAL A 264 11.99 -3.13 -12.83
N VAL A 265 11.86 -4.33 -13.41
CA VAL A 265 12.50 -5.56 -12.91
C VAL A 265 14.03 -5.47 -13.00
N LEU A 266 14.59 -4.82 -14.02
CA LEU A 266 16.04 -4.66 -14.18
C LEU A 266 16.60 -3.48 -13.37
N PHE A 267 15.91 -2.35 -13.37
CA PHE A 267 16.38 -1.13 -12.70
C PHE A 267 16.22 -1.19 -11.18
N THR A 268 15.18 -1.84 -10.65
CA THR A 268 14.97 -1.90 -9.19
C THR A 268 16.15 -2.56 -8.45
N PRO A 269 16.58 -3.79 -8.81
CA PRO A 269 17.74 -4.41 -8.16
C PRO A 269 19.02 -3.61 -8.40
N PHE A 270 19.20 -3.03 -9.59
CA PHE A 270 20.36 -2.21 -9.91
C PHE A 270 20.46 -0.99 -8.98
N VAL A 271 19.37 -0.23 -8.80
CA VAL A 271 19.33 0.94 -7.92
C VAL A 271 19.60 0.54 -6.46
N LEU A 272 18.96 -0.52 -5.98
CA LEU A 272 19.17 -1.01 -4.61
C LEU A 272 20.58 -1.55 -4.38
N LEU A 273 21.19 -2.21 -5.38
CA LEU A 273 22.56 -2.69 -5.34
C LEU A 273 23.56 -1.53 -5.31
N VAL A 274 23.34 -0.49 -6.12
CA VAL A 274 24.17 0.73 -6.07
C VAL A 274 24.05 1.42 -4.72
N ALA A 275 22.83 1.56 -4.19
CA ALA A 275 22.61 2.13 -2.86
C ALA A 275 23.35 1.33 -1.78
N PHE A 276 23.26 0.00 -1.83
CA PHE A 276 23.97 -0.89 -0.90
C PHE A 276 25.49 -0.81 -1.04
N ARG A 277 26.04 -0.92 -2.25
CA ARG A 277 27.50 -0.91 -2.45
C ARG A 277 28.14 0.42 -2.09
N LYS A 278 27.46 1.54 -2.39
CA LYS A 278 28.00 2.88 -2.18
C LYS A 278 27.77 3.42 -0.77
N TYR A 279 26.62 3.11 -0.16
CA TYR A 279 26.19 3.73 1.10
C TYR A 279 25.77 2.73 2.18
N GLY A 280 25.59 1.44 1.85
CA GLY A 280 25.22 0.41 2.84
C GLY A 280 26.40 -0.44 3.34
N ARG A 281 27.56 -0.43 2.65
CA ARG A 281 28.76 -1.13 3.13
C ARG A 281 29.46 -0.34 4.23
N GLU A 282 29.65 -1.00 5.37
CA GLU A 282 30.35 -0.44 6.53
C GLU A 282 31.85 -0.21 6.25
N HIS A 283 32.39 0.93 6.68
CA HIS A 283 33.79 1.29 6.50
C HIS A 283 34.69 0.43 7.40
N GLU A 284 35.68 -0.27 6.86
CA GLU A 284 36.69 -0.89 7.72
C GLU A 284 37.39 0.19 8.54
N VAL A 285 37.38 0.02 9.87
CA VAL A 285 38.04 0.92 10.81
C VAL A 285 39.12 0.12 11.51
N GLY A 286 40.31 0.71 11.68
CA GLY A 286 41.48 0.06 12.30
C GLY A 286 41.36 -0.17 13.81
N TYR A 287 40.15 -0.28 14.34
CA TYR A 287 39.88 -0.62 15.72
C TYR A 287 39.61 -2.11 15.85
N PHE A 288 40.50 -2.81 16.55
CA PHE A 288 40.47 -4.28 16.72
C PHE A 288 40.29 -4.69 18.20
N GLY A 289 39.85 -3.77 19.06
CA GLY A 289 39.63 -4.05 20.48
C GLY A 289 38.42 -4.94 20.71
N ASP A 290 38.63 -6.11 21.31
CA ASP A 290 37.53 -7.01 21.67
C ASP A 290 36.78 -6.54 22.93
N TYR A 291 37.44 -5.82 23.84
CA TYR A 291 36.87 -5.34 25.09
C TYR A 291 37.31 -3.91 25.39
N GLU A 292 36.42 -3.14 26.01
CA GLU A 292 36.73 -1.84 26.62
C GLU A 292 36.42 -1.95 28.12
N ARG A 293 37.35 -1.52 28.97
CA ARG A 293 37.16 -1.58 30.42
C ARG A 293 36.70 -0.25 30.99
N GLU A 294 37.15 0.85 30.40
CA GLU A 294 36.75 2.19 30.80
C GLU A 294 35.58 2.68 29.94
N LEU A 295 34.90 3.72 30.42
CA LEU A 295 33.87 4.37 29.61
C LEU A 295 34.49 4.95 28.33
N PRO A 296 34.02 4.56 27.13
CA PRO A 296 34.61 5.02 25.88
C PRO A 296 34.55 6.53 25.68
N THR A 297 33.49 7.17 26.20
CA THR A 297 33.22 8.61 26.10
C THR A 297 32.45 9.10 27.32
N ASP A 298 32.51 10.41 27.60
CA ASP A 298 31.73 11.11 28.64
C ASP A 298 30.30 11.48 28.19
N ASP A 299 29.70 10.66 27.32
CA ASP A 299 28.36 10.91 26.80
C ASP A 299 27.29 10.50 27.81
N ALA A 300 26.21 11.29 27.91
CA ALA A 300 25.07 10.94 28.76
C ALA A 300 24.52 9.54 28.42
N ALA A 301 24.12 8.79 29.44
CA ALA A 301 23.68 7.40 29.27
C ALA A 301 22.46 7.27 28.32
N ASP A 302 21.55 8.24 28.33
CA ASP A 302 20.41 8.28 27.40
C ASP A 302 20.82 8.57 25.94
N VAL A 303 21.89 9.35 25.75
CA VAL A 303 22.55 9.56 24.44
C VAL A 303 23.23 8.27 23.97
N VAL A 304 23.91 7.54 24.85
CA VAL A 304 24.52 6.22 24.53
C VAL A 304 23.45 5.20 24.15
N ASN A 305 22.32 5.16 24.86
CA ASN A 305 21.18 4.32 24.50
C ASN A 305 20.68 4.63 23.08
N ALA A 306 20.43 5.90 22.80
CA ALA A 306 19.94 6.34 21.50
C ALA A 306 20.96 6.10 20.37
N ALA A 307 22.24 6.35 20.63
CA ALA A 307 23.33 6.18 19.68
C ALA A 307 23.64 4.71 19.40
N VAL A 308 23.85 3.88 20.43
CA VAL A 308 24.39 2.52 20.31
C VAL A 308 23.26 1.50 20.22
N LYS A 309 22.46 1.37 21.28
CA LYS A 309 21.41 0.34 21.37
C LYS A 309 20.32 0.55 20.32
N ASN A 310 19.97 1.81 20.05
CA ASN A 310 18.93 2.18 19.09
C ASN A 310 19.48 2.62 17.72
N MET A 311 20.78 2.38 17.43
CA MET A 311 21.41 2.62 16.12
C MET A 311 21.18 4.06 15.60
N ALA A 312 21.61 5.05 16.39
CA ALA A 312 21.35 6.47 16.16
C ALA A 312 19.85 6.81 16.01
N GLY A 313 19.04 6.17 16.85
CA GLY A 313 17.59 6.27 16.88
C GLY A 313 17.06 7.15 18.02
N VAL A 314 15.78 6.95 18.34
CA VAL A 314 15.13 7.65 19.47
C VAL A 314 15.38 6.87 20.76
N VAL A 315 15.58 7.61 21.86
CA VAL A 315 15.72 7.04 23.21
C VAL A 315 14.51 6.18 23.60
N ASP A 316 14.78 4.96 24.05
CA ASP A 316 13.76 4.02 24.52
C ASP A 316 13.65 4.01 26.05
N ASN A 317 12.88 3.06 26.59
CA ASN A 317 12.60 2.99 28.01
C ASN A 317 13.86 2.72 28.85
N ASP A 318 14.83 1.99 28.31
CA ASP A 318 16.07 1.70 29.02
C ASP A 318 16.98 2.94 29.03
N GLY A 319 16.93 3.77 27.99
CA GLY A 319 17.58 5.08 27.99
C GLY A 319 16.99 6.04 29.02
N ILE A 320 15.65 6.09 29.11
CA ILE A 320 14.96 6.87 30.14
C ILE A 320 15.29 6.34 31.55
N GLY A 321 15.38 5.02 31.71
CA GLY A 321 15.84 4.41 32.95
C GLY A 321 17.26 4.78 33.33
N SER A 322 18.17 4.81 32.35
CA SER A 322 19.56 5.19 32.58
C SER A 322 19.69 6.64 33.05
N VAL A 323 18.92 7.59 32.50
CA VAL A 323 18.96 8.99 32.97
C VAL A 323 18.33 9.14 34.36
N MET A 324 17.30 8.36 34.70
CA MET A 324 16.80 8.31 36.09
C MET A 324 17.89 7.84 37.05
N MET A 325 18.60 6.76 36.72
CA MET A 325 19.67 6.24 37.57
C MET A 325 20.85 7.22 37.67
N GLU A 326 21.19 7.92 36.59
CA GLU A 326 22.22 8.96 36.58
C GLU A 326 21.86 10.13 37.50
N LEU A 327 20.62 10.63 37.43
CA LEU A 327 20.14 11.71 38.31
C LEU A 327 20.12 11.28 39.78
N TYR A 328 19.79 10.02 40.06
CA TYR A 328 19.88 9.46 41.41
C TYR A 328 21.34 9.40 41.90
N ARG A 329 22.27 8.90 41.06
CA ARG A 329 23.72 8.88 41.38
C ARG A 329 24.30 10.28 41.63
N LYS A 330 23.75 11.30 40.98
CA LYS A 330 24.15 12.70 41.15
C LYS A 330 23.40 13.42 42.30
N ASN A 331 22.55 12.71 43.07
CA ASN A 331 21.74 13.26 44.17
C ASN A 331 20.71 14.33 43.76
N TYR A 332 20.27 14.33 42.50
CA TYR A 332 19.21 15.22 42.00
C TYR A 332 17.81 14.71 42.29
N ILE A 333 17.66 13.39 42.34
CA ILE A 333 16.39 12.73 42.62
C ILE A 333 16.57 11.63 43.67
N ASP A 334 15.46 11.20 44.27
CA ASP A 334 15.34 9.97 45.03
C ASP A 334 14.05 9.23 44.64
N PHE A 335 13.90 7.99 45.10
CA PHE A 335 12.73 7.17 44.80
C PHE A 335 11.81 7.06 46.03
N GLU A 336 10.58 7.56 45.90
CA GLU A 336 9.57 7.44 46.95
C GLU A 336 8.98 6.02 46.93
N ARG A 337 9.18 5.29 48.03
CA ARG A 337 8.79 3.88 48.13
C ARG A 337 7.35 3.71 48.60
N GLY A 338 6.63 2.85 47.89
CA GLY A 338 5.32 2.36 48.30
C GLY A 338 5.40 1.09 49.14
N LYS A 339 4.29 0.35 49.21
CA LYS A 339 4.26 -0.96 49.88
C LYS A 339 5.17 -1.98 49.17
N GLY A 340 6.13 -2.53 49.90
CA GLY A 340 7.12 -3.49 49.39
C GLY A 340 8.20 -2.80 48.57
N ASP A 341 8.58 -3.38 47.43
CA ASP A 341 9.61 -2.82 46.53
C ASP A 341 9.02 -1.89 45.45
N LYS A 342 7.74 -1.56 45.52
CA LYS A 342 7.10 -0.61 44.59
C LYS A 342 7.63 0.80 44.79
N VAL A 343 7.70 1.54 43.70
CA VAL A 343 8.03 2.97 43.67
C VAL A 343 6.78 3.74 43.24
N ASP A 344 6.30 4.60 44.14
CA ASP A 344 5.07 5.38 43.97
C ASP A 344 5.36 6.72 43.27
N GLY A 345 6.56 7.27 43.43
CA GLY A 345 6.99 8.48 42.74
C GLY A 345 8.51 8.73 42.73
N ILE A 346 8.90 9.83 42.10
CA ILE A 346 10.28 10.33 42.08
C ILE A 346 10.33 11.64 42.87
N LEU A 347 11.13 11.69 43.92
CA LEU A 347 11.37 12.89 44.73
C LEU A 347 12.46 13.74 44.09
N ILE A 348 12.22 15.02 43.86
CA ILE A 348 13.18 15.98 43.31
C ILE A 348 13.93 16.63 44.48
N LYS A 349 15.23 16.32 44.62
CA LYS A 349 16.08 16.83 45.71
C LYS A 349 16.83 18.11 45.35
N ASN A 350 17.20 18.25 44.08
CA ASN A 350 17.93 19.41 43.57
C ASN A 350 17.35 19.84 42.22
N ARG A 351 17.07 21.14 42.07
CA ARG A 351 16.59 21.76 40.82
C ARG A 351 17.68 22.50 40.05
N ASP A 352 18.87 22.68 40.64
CA ASP A 352 19.97 23.38 39.98
C ASP A 352 20.64 22.49 38.92
N SER A 353 20.20 22.65 37.68
CA SER A 353 20.71 21.90 36.53
C SER A 353 22.08 22.36 36.00
N SER A 354 22.79 23.27 36.67
CA SER A 354 24.08 23.82 36.23
C SER A 354 25.15 22.75 35.97
N ASP A 355 25.21 21.73 36.84
CA ASP A 355 26.17 20.61 36.77
C ASP A 355 25.65 19.38 35.97
N LEU A 356 24.45 19.48 35.38
CA LEU A 356 23.85 18.39 34.61
C LEU A 356 24.17 18.48 33.11
N ARG A 357 24.31 17.31 32.47
CA ARG A 357 24.42 17.27 31.01
C ARG A 357 23.11 17.78 30.39
N PRO A 358 23.13 18.34 29.17
CA PRO A 358 21.94 18.96 28.57
C PRO A 358 20.70 18.05 28.43
N THR A 359 20.88 16.74 28.29
CA THR A 359 19.78 15.77 28.20
C THR A 359 19.25 15.38 29.59
N GLU A 360 20.13 15.24 30.58
CA GLU A 360 19.80 15.04 32.00
C GLU A 360 18.97 16.21 32.53
N ALA A 361 19.41 17.44 32.29
CA ALA A 361 18.68 18.67 32.65
C ALA A 361 17.30 18.74 31.98
N ALA A 362 17.19 18.31 30.71
CA ALA A 362 15.91 18.28 30.01
C ALA A 362 14.94 17.25 30.60
N PHE A 363 15.44 16.11 31.07
CA PHE A 363 14.62 15.11 31.76
C PHE A 363 14.19 15.58 33.15
N LEU A 364 15.11 16.18 33.93
CA LEU A 364 14.80 16.76 35.23
C LEU A 364 13.72 17.84 35.11
N LYS A 365 13.83 18.74 34.12
CA LYS A 365 12.83 19.76 33.83
C LYS A 365 11.47 19.16 33.43
N PHE A 366 11.47 18.01 32.77
CA PHE A 366 10.23 17.29 32.47
C PHE A 366 9.57 16.77 33.75
N LEU A 367 10.33 16.21 34.70
CA LEU A 367 9.82 15.78 36.00
C LEU A 367 9.28 16.97 36.80
N ASP A 368 10.05 18.06 36.90
CA ASP A 368 9.71 19.31 37.59
C ASP A 368 8.43 19.98 37.06
N LYS A 369 8.08 19.78 35.78
CA LYS A 369 6.84 20.32 35.21
C LYS A 369 5.57 19.66 35.78
N TYR A 370 5.69 18.46 36.30
CA TYR A 370 4.57 17.59 36.65
C TYR A 370 4.61 17.10 38.10
N ASP A 371 5.57 17.57 38.90
CA ASP A 371 5.63 17.28 40.32
C ASP A 371 4.54 18.04 41.10
N GLU A 372 4.27 17.58 42.32
CA GLU A 372 3.55 18.34 43.33
C GLU A 372 4.32 18.23 44.64
N ASN A 373 4.71 19.37 45.21
CA ASN A 373 5.51 19.44 46.44
C ASN A 373 6.78 18.57 46.35
N ASP A 374 7.57 18.77 45.30
CA ASP A 374 8.82 18.05 45.02
C ASP A 374 8.64 16.57 44.64
N LEU A 375 7.42 16.04 44.60
CA LEU A 375 7.14 14.64 44.28
C LEU A 375 6.46 14.49 42.92
N PHE A 376 7.14 13.83 41.97
CA PHE A 376 6.53 13.32 40.75
C PHE A 376 5.85 11.98 41.05
N ASP A 377 4.58 12.03 41.47
CA ASP A 377 3.78 10.83 41.76
C ASP A 377 3.23 10.21 40.46
N PHE A 378 3.56 8.94 40.20
CA PHE A 378 3.19 8.27 38.95
C PHE A 378 1.67 8.15 38.78
N SER A 379 0.92 7.95 39.87
CA SER A 379 -0.52 7.73 39.86
C SER A 379 -1.28 9.04 39.65
N ASP A 380 -0.86 10.10 40.32
CA ASP A 380 -1.46 11.42 40.21
C ASP A 380 -1.15 12.07 38.86
N VAL A 381 0.08 11.97 38.39
CA VAL A 381 0.46 12.42 37.05
C VAL A 381 -0.35 11.65 36.00
N LYS A 382 -0.49 10.32 36.14
CA LYS A 382 -1.33 9.51 35.24
C LYS A 382 -2.76 10.04 35.23
N LYS A 383 -3.39 10.18 36.41
CA LYS A 383 -4.77 10.64 36.55
C LYS A 383 -4.99 12.03 35.92
N LYS A 384 -4.07 12.95 36.11
CA LYS A 384 -4.15 14.32 35.55
C LYS A 384 -3.92 14.32 34.04
N ALA A 385 -2.92 13.59 33.55
CA ALA A 385 -2.55 13.54 32.14
C ALA A 385 -3.61 12.81 31.29
N THR A 386 -4.27 11.78 31.83
CA THR A 386 -5.33 11.05 31.12
C THR A 386 -6.72 11.68 31.26
N LYS A 387 -6.87 12.80 31.98
CA LYS A 387 -8.17 13.45 32.23
C LYS A 387 -8.85 13.96 30.95
N SER A 388 -8.08 14.32 29.92
CA SER A 388 -8.61 14.68 28.61
C SER A 388 -7.60 14.40 27.50
N GLN A 389 -8.07 14.23 26.26
CA GLN A 389 -7.19 14.01 25.10
C GLN A 389 -6.19 15.16 24.92
N SER A 390 -6.61 16.41 25.17
CA SER A 390 -5.71 17.58 25.09
C SER A 390 -4.56 17.48 26.10
N LYS A 391 -4.86 17.16 27.37
CA LYS A 391 -3.82 16.97 28.41
C LYS A 391 -2.88 15.80 28.09
N ALA A 392 -3.44 14.71 27.56
CA ALA A 392 -2.65 13.56 27.15
C ALA A 392 -1.69 13.90 26.00
N ARG A 393 -2.15 14.72 25.04
CA ARG A 393 -1.31 15.25 23.95
C ARG A 393 -0.24 16.21 24.48
N THR A 394 -0.57 17.11 25.41
CA THR A 394 0.41 18.01 26.05
C THR A 394 1.51 17.22 26.74
N PHE A 395 1.17 16.27 27.61
CA PHE A 395 2.15 15.41 28.28
C PHE A 395 3.02 14.63 27.29
N THR A 396 2.40 14.05 26.25
CA THR A 396 3.14 13.32 25.22
C THR A 396 4.10 14.24 24.44
N SER A 397 3.67 15.47 24.16
CA SER A 397 4.47 16.50 23.49
C SER A 397 5.63 16.98 24.37
N ASP A 398 5.39 17.18 25.66
CA ASP A 398 6.43 17.62 26.60
C ASP A 398 7.49 16.53 26.79
N LEU A 399 7.07 15.26 26.90
CA LEU A 399 8.00 14.14 26.91
C LEU A 399 8.77 14.01 25.59
N SER A 400 8.14 14.32 24.45
CA SER A 400 8.84 14.29 23.16
C SER A 400 9.89 15.38 23.04
N VAL A 401 9.73 16.55 23.69
CA VAL A 401 10.80 17.58 23.74
C VAL A 401 12.08 17.02 24.35
N TYR A 402 11.99 16.29 25.46
CA TYR A 402 13.15 15.58 26.04
C TYR A 402 13.73 14.57 25.04
N LYS A 403 12.90 13.70 24.47
CA LYS A 403 13.37 12.66 23.52
C LYS A 403 14.03 13.27 22.27
N ASP A 404 13.49 14.40 21.79
CA ASP A 404 14.03 15.14 20.65
C ASP A 404 15.35 15.81 21.01
N LYS A 405 15.52 16.30 22.24
CA LYS A 405 16.82 16.80 22.72
C LYS A 405 17.88 15.70 22.64
N VAL A 406 17.59 14.50 23.13
CA VAL A 406 18.50 13.34 23.03
C VAL A 406 18.80 13.00 21.57
N ASN A 407 17.76 12.86 20.75
CA ASN A 407 17.88 12.55 19.33
C ASN A 407 18.68 13.60 18.54
N ASN A 408 18.52 14.89 18.87
CA ASN A 408 19.27 15.98 18.24
C ASN A 408 20.75 15.97 18.68
N THR A 409 21.06 15.65 19.93
CA THR A 409 22.44 15.42 20.39
C THR A 409 23.08 14.24 19.65
N VAL A 410 22.35 13.15 19.40
CA VAL A 410 22.87 12.02 18.60
C VAL A 410 23.07 12.42 17.13
N LYS A 411 22.14 13.19 16.55
CA LYS A 411 22.27 13.68 15.16
C LYS A 411 23.46 14.62 14.97
N SER A 412 23.73 15.50 15.95
CA SER A 412 24.86 16.45 15.85
C SER A 412 26.21 15.73 15.79
N LYS A 413 26.31 14.53 16.39
CA LYS A 413 27.49 13.65 16.30
C LYS A 413 27.71 13.00 14.93
N LYS A 414 26.71 13.04 14.03
CA LYS A 414 26.80 12.48 12.66
C LYS A 414 27.36 11.06 12.62
N LEU A 415 26.91 10.20 13.54
CA LEU A 415 27.43 8.82 13.66
C LEU A 415 27.03 7.90 12.49
N LEU A 416 25.93 8.21 11.80
CA LEU A 416 25.36 7.35 10.76
C LEU A 416 25.08 8.14 9.48
N ASP A 417 25.52 7.60 8.34
CA ASP A 417 25.24 8.10 6.99
C ASP A 417 23.97 7.43 6.44
N THR A 418 22.86 8.15 6.44
CA THR A 418 21.56 7.64 6.00
C THR A 418 21.31 7.86 4.50
N ARG A 419 22.28 8.33 3.71
CA ARG A 419 22.05 8.68 2.29
C ARG A 419 21.52 7.50 1.48
N GLY A 420 22.00 6.28 1.72
CA GLY A 420 21.49 5.08 1.05
C GLY A 420 20.05 4.75 1.43
N ASN A 421 19.69 4.86 2.72
CA ASN A 421 18.31 4.71 3.18
C ASN A 421 17.37 5.75 2.55
N SER A 422 17.80 7.02 2.49
CA SER A 422 17.07 8.10 1.84
C SER A 422 16.90 7.87 0.34
N MET A 423 17.94 7.37 -0.34
CA MET A 423 17.89 7.00 -1.76
C MET A 423 16.90 5.86 -2.00
N ALA A 424 16.92 4.81 -1.18
CA ALA A 424 15.98 3.69 -1.27
C ALA A 424 14.53 4.16 -1.09
N LYS A 425 14.26 4.99 -0.05
CA LYS A 425 12.92 5.57 0.18
C LYS A 425 12.47 6.50 -0.94
N GLY A 426 13.37 7.32 -1.48
CA GLY A 426 13.08 8.17 -2.64
C GLY A 426 12.70 7.36 -3.88
N TYR A 427 13.44 6.27 -4.14
CA TYR A 427 13.10 5.34 -5.22
C TYR A 427 11.75 4.64 -4.96
N SER A 428 11.47 4.22 -3.73
CA SER A 428 10.16 3.67 -3.36
C SER A 428 9.02 4.66 -3.56
N THR A 429 9.21 5.95 -3.28
CA THR A 429 8.21 6.98 -3.62
C THR A 429 7.95 7.02 -5.12
N LEU A 430 9.01 6.99 -5.94
CA LEU A 430 8.87 6.96 -7.41
C LEU A 430 8.10 5.71 -7.88
N MET A 431 8.36 4.55 -7.27
CA MET A 431 7.66 3.30 -7.59
C MET A 431 6.19 3.34 -7.19
N LEU A 432 5.83 3.97 -6.07
CA LEU A 432 4.42 4.20 -5.71
C LEU A 432 3.71 5.07 -6.74
N LEU A 433 4.34 6.17 -7.17
CA LEU A 433 3.79 7.04 -8.20
C LEU A 433 3.66 6.32 -9.55
N LEU A 434 4.64 5.48 -9.90
CA LEU A 434 4.58 4.65 -11.09
C LEU A 434 3.44 3.64 -11.03
N SER A 435 3.20 2.99 -9.89
CA SER A 435 2.07 2.07 -9.71
C SER A 435 0.73 2.78 -9.92
N ILE A 436 0.56 4.00 -9.39
CA ILE A 436 -0.65 4.81 -9.62
C ILE A 436 -0.80 5.18 -11.09
N LEU A 437 0.27 5.70 -11.69
CA LEU A 437 0.28 6.09 -13.10
C LEU A 437 -0.10 4.91 -13.99
N MET A 438 0.49 3.74 -13.74
CA MET A 438 0.21 2.55 -14.53
C MET A 438 -1.21 2.05 -14.30
N LEU A 439 -1.76 2.16 -13.10
CA LEU A 439 -3.17 1.85 -12.85
C LEU A 439 -4.09 2.74 -13.70
N MET A 440 -3.82 4.05 -13.78
CA MET A 440 -4.58 4.98 -14.62
C MET A 440 -4.40 4.70 -16.12
N VAL A 441 -3.17 4.39 -16.55
CA VAL A 441 -2.88 4.02 -17.95
C VAL A 441 -3.68 2.79 -18.36
N HIS A 442 -3.75 1.76 -17.52
CA HIS A 442 -4.52 0.54 -17.79
C HIS A 442 -6.04 0.72 -17.63
N SER A 443 -6.52 1.85 -17.10
CA SER A 443 -7.94 2.20 -17.20
C SER A 443 -8.35 2.49 -18.65
N ASN A 444 -7.41 2.86 -19.53
CA ASN A 444 -7.68 3.03 -20.96
C ASN A 444 -8.25 1.73 -21.57
N PRO A 445 -9.45 1.77 -22.20
CA PRO A 445 -10.09 0.59 -22.78
C PRO A 445 -9.20 -0.21 -23.76
N ALA A 446 -8.32 0.45 -24.52
CA ALA A 446 -7.43 -0.22 -25.50
C ALA A 446 -6.45 -1.23 -24.86
N ILE A 447 -6.03 -0.98 -23.63
CA ILE A 447 -5.10 -1.85 -22.87
C ILE A 447 -5.73 -2.38 -21.57
N SER A 448 -7.04 -2.30 -21.46
CA SER A 448 -7.79 -2.74 -20.30
C SER A 448 -7.61 -4.22 -19.99
N HIS A 449 -7.40 -5.07 -20.99
CA HIS A 449 -7.09 -6.50 -20.83
C HIS A 449 -5.87 -6.76 -19.91
N LEU A 450 -4.96 -5.79 -19.78
CA LEU A 450 -3.81 -5.87 -18.87
C LEU A 450 -4.14 -5.41 -17.44
N ARG A 451 -5.38 -5.03 -17.11
CA ARG A 451 -5.75 -4.52 -15.77
C ARG A 451 -5.49 -5.54 -14.67
N LEU A 452 -5.83 -6.82 -14.86
CA LEU A 452 -5.54 -7.86 -13.86
C LEU A 452 -4.03 -8.01 -13.65
N PHE A 453 -3.25 -8.05 -14.74
CA PHE A 453 -1.80 -8.04 -14.68
C PHE A 453 -1.27 -6.82 -13.91
N SER A 454 -1.79 -5.63 -14.23
CA SER A 454 -1.42 -4.36 -13.59
C SER A 454 -1.72 -4.38 -12.09
N LEU A 455 -2.92 -4.86 -11.70
CA LEU A 455 -3.33 -4.96 -10.30
C LEU A 455 -2.38 -5.84 -9.49
N VAL A 456 -1.92 -6.96 -10.05
CA VAL A 456 -1.01 -7.88 -9.37
C VAL A 456 0.42 -7.35 -9.37
N PHE A 457 0.96 -7.00 -10.55
CA PHE A 457 2.36 -6.61 -10.72
C PHE A 457 2.66 -5.29 -10.00
N TYR A 458 1.88 -4.23 -10.27
CA TYR A 458 2.09 -2.94 -9.63
C TYR A 458 1.61 -2.92 -8.17
N GLY A 459 0.73 -3.84 -7.77
CA GLY A 459 0.38 -4.10 -6.37
C GLY A 459 1.52 -4.70 -5.57
N ALA A 460 2.29 -5.61 -6.16
CA ALA A 460 3.52 -6.14 -5.54
C ALA A 460 4.59 -5.04 -5.42
N LEU A 461 4.76 -4.20 -6.45
CA LEU A 461 5.65 -3.05 -6.42
C LEU A 461 5.24 -2.02 -5.34
N TRP A 462 3.94 -1.76 -5.23
CA TRP A 462 3.37 -0.88 -4.22
C TRP A 462 3.64 -1.40 -2.81
N THR A 463 3.35 -2.67 -2.58
CA THR A 463 3.54 -3.33 -1.27
C THR A 463 5.01 -3.37 -0.88
N THR A 464 5.90 -3.72 -1.81
CA THR A 464 7.35 -3.71 -1.54
C THR A 464 7.89 -2.31 -1.23
N SER A 465 7.34 -1.27 -1.85
CA SER A 465 7.67 0.12 -1.52
C SER A 465 7.29 0.48 -0.09
N PHE A 466 6.12 0.06 0.41
CA PHE A 466 5.73 0.23 1.81
C PHE A 466 6.63 -0.52 2.79
N VAL A 467 7.10 -1.70 2.40
CA VAL A 467 8.08 -2.46 3.18
C VAL A 467 9.39 -1.67 3.34
N VAL A 468 9.89 -1.03 2.28
CA VAL A 468 11.10 -0.18 2.34
C VAL A 468 10.88 1.04 3.25
N PHE A 469 9.70 1.64 3.27
CA PHE A 469 9.39 2.73 4.21
C PHE A 469 9.47 2.31 5.67
N MET A 470 9.05 1.07 5.98
CA MET A 470 9.09 0.50 7.33
C MET A 470 10.49 0.06 7.74
N MET A 471 11.45 -0.06 6.81
CA MET A 471 12.82 -0.41 7.14
C MET A 471 13.49 0.69 8.00
N PRO A 472 14.19 0.30 9.08
CA PRO A 472 14.90 1.24 9.92
C PRO A 472 16.08 1.91 9.17
N ARG A 473 16.62 2.97 9.77
CA ARG A 473 17.55 3.90 9.11
C ARG A 473 18.94 3.30 8.85
N ASP A 474 19.28 2.26 9.59
CA ASP A 474 20.47 1.44 9.45
C ASP A 474 20.41 0.53 8.20
N VAL A 475 19.21 0.18 7.71
CA VAL A 475 19.09 -0.60 6.46
C VAL A 475 19.38 0.32 5.27
N PHE A 476 20.37 -0.05 4.44
CA PHE A 476 21.00 0.81 3.43
C PHE A 476 21.70 2.06 3.99
N GLY A 477 21.72 2.24 5.31
CA GLY A 477 22.61 3.18 5.99
C GLY A 477 23.92 2.50 6.34
N ARG A 478 24.90 3.30 6.75
CA ARG A 478 26.17 2.81 7.30
C ARG A 478 26.70 3.74 8.37
N TRP A 479 27.54 3.25 9.27
CA TRP A 479 28.27 4.10 10.20
C TRP A 479 29.30 4.96 9.46
N THR A 480 29.46 6.20 9.92
CA THR A 480 30.65 6.99 9.59
C THR A 480 31.89 6.35 10.23
N PRO A 481 33.12 6.63 9.76
CA PRO A 481 34.31 6.07 10.40
C PRO A 481 34.37 6.33 11.90
N GLU A 482 34.08 7.57 12.32
CA GLU A 482 34.03 7.99 13.72
C GLU A 482 32.87 7.31 14.46
N GLY A 483 31.70 7.23 13.81
CA GLY A 483 30.53 6.55 14.35
C GLY A 483 30.73 5.05 14.54
N ARG A 484 31.49 4.40 13.65
CA ARG A 484 31.80 2.98 13.74
C ARG A 484 32.76 2.71 14.89
N VAL A 485 33.79 3.53 15.07
CA VAL A 485 34.68 3.43 16.23
C VAL A 485 33.90 3.66 17.53
N PHE A 486 33.06 4.69 17.57
CA PHE A 486 32.18 4.96 18.72
C PHE A 486 31.32 3.74 19.06
N TYR A 487 30.62 3.19 18.08
CA TYR A 487 29.76 2.02 18.25
C TYR A 487 30.56 0.79 18.72
N LEU A 488 31.71 0.50 18.10
CA LEU A 488 32.53 -0.66 18.43
C LEU A 488 33.11 -0.59 19.84
N LYS A 489 33.55 0.58 20.31
CA LYS A 489 34.04 0.76 21.69
C LYS A 489 32.93 0.52 22.72
N TRP A 490 31.75 1.10 22.53
CA TRP A 490 30.61 0.86 23.40
C TRP A 490 30.14 -0.60 23.37
N MET A 491 30.23 -1.27 22.22
CA MET A 491 30.01 -2.71 22.12
C MET A 491 31.11 -3.53 22.81
N GLY A 492 32.36 -3.05 22.84
CA GLY A 492 33.45 -3.63 23.62
C GLY A 492 33.20 -3.54 25.12
N LEU A 493 32.74 -2.38 25.61
CA LEU A 493 32.33 -2.22 27.00
C LEU A 493 31.16 -3.13 27.33
N LYS A 494 30.16 -3.19 26.44
CA LYS A 494 29.02 -4.11 26.59
C LYS A 494 29.49 -5.56 26.79
N ARG A 495 30.39 -6.04 25.93
CA ARG A 495 30.94 -7.40 26.01
C ARG A 495 31.71 -7.62 27.32
N TYR A 496 32.49 -6.63 27.75
CA TYR A 496 33.23 -6.69 29.02
C TYR A 496 32.29 -6.84 30.21
N LEU A 497 31.22 -6.05 30.28
CA LEU A 497 30.24 -6.11 31.36
C LEU A 497 29.37 -7.39 31.35
N GLU A 498 29.18 -8.00 30.18
CA GLU A 498 28.47 -9.29 30.05
C GLU A 498 29.36 -10.49 30.44
N ASP A 499 30.69 -10.38 30.31
CA ASP A 499 31.64 -11.48 30.55
C ASP A 499 32.08 -11.58 32.02
N TYR A 500 31.45 -12.50 32.75
CA TYR A 500 31.76 -12.74 34.17
C TYR A 500 33.22 -13.12 34.42
N SER A 501 33.86 -13.88 33.52
CA SER A 501 35.23 -14.37 33.77
C SER A 501 36.21 -13.21 33.80
N LEU A 502 36.08 -12.29 32.84
CA LEU A 502 36.87 -11.07 32.78
C LEU A 502 36.59 -10.13 33.96
N LEU A 503 35.34 -9.99 34.37
CA LEU A 503 34.97 -9.18 35.53
C LEU A 503 35.51 -9.77 36.85
N ASN A 504 35.57 -11.10 36.98
CA ASN A 504 36.10 -11.76 38.16
C ASN A 504 37.64 -11.69 38.24
N GLU A 505 38.32 -11.79 37.10
CA GLU A 505 39.78 -11.64 37.04
C GLU A 505 40.24 -10.20 37.28
N LYS A 506 39.45 -9.22 36.84
CA LYS A 506 39.78 -7.79 36.95
C LYS A 506 38.54 -6.99 37.38
N PRO A 507 38.11 -7.12 38.65
CA PRO A 507 36.97 -6.38 39.13
C PRO A 507 37.25 -4.87 39.05
N PRO A 508 36.24 -4.05 38.74
CA PRO A 508 36.31 -2.60 38.88
C PRO A 508 36.86 -2.20 40.25
N GLU A 509 37.77 -1.25 40.27
CA GLU A 509 38.58 -0.89 41.46
C GLU A 509 37.75 -0.34 42.63
N SER A 510 36.51 0.09 42.38
CA SER A 510 35.62 0.63 43.41
C SER A 510 34.14 0.35 43.12
N ILE A 511 33.33 0.34 44.19
CA ILE A 511 31.86 0.26 44.10
C ILE A 511 31.25 1.49 43.40
N ILE A 512 31.92 2.64 43.48
CA ILE A 512 31.51 3.85 42.76
C ILE A 512 31.54 3.62 41.24
N LEU A 513 32.56 2.91 40.74
CA LEU A 513 32.67 2.58 39.32
C LEU A 513 31.59 1.59 38.87
N TRP A 514 31.19 0.66 39.76
CA TRP A 514 30.05 -0.24 39.51
C TRP A 514 28.71 0.49 39.45
N GLU A 515 28.50 1.49 40.31
CA GLU A 515 27.31 2.34 40.25
C GLU A 515 27.20 3.02 38.86
N GLU A 516 28.33 3.49 38.33
CA GLU A 516 28.41 4.07 36.99
C GLU A 516 28.16 3.04 35.88
N TYR A 517 28.78 1.86 35.95
CA TYR A 517 28.55 0.80 34.97
C TYR A 517 27.11 0.30 34.94
N LEU A 518 26.41 0.25 36.06
CA LEU A 518 24.99 -0.15 36.09
C LEU A 518 24.09 0.85 35.36
N VAL A 519 24.42 2.14 35.39
CA VAL A 519 23.72 3.15 34.58
C VAL A 519 23.90 2.89 33.08
N TYR A 520 25.14 2.70 32.62
CA TYR A 520 25.40 2.44 31.20
C TYR A 520 24.98 1.03 30.76
N ALA A 521 25.01 0.04 31.65
CA ALA A 521 24.44 -1.28 31.43
C ALA A 521 22.93 -1.19 31.18
N THR A 522 22.24 -0.29 31.89
CA THR A 522 20.83 0.01 31.64
C THR A 522 20.67 0.67 30.28
N ALA A 523 21.45 1.70 29.95
CA ALA A 523 21.42 2.33 28.62
C ALA A 523 21.63 1.33 27.47
N LEU A 524 22.52 0.35 27.64
CA LEU A 524 22.84 -0.71 26.67
C LEU A 524 21.83 -1.88 26.68
N GLY A 525 20.91 -1.92 27.65
CA GLY A 525 19.89 -2.96 27.79
C GLY A 525 20.40 -4.30 28.34
N ILE A 526 21.47 -4.27 29.15
CA ILE A 526 22.11 -5.46 29.74
C ILE A 526 22.11 -5.44 31.27
N ALA A 527 21.42 -4.49 31.91
CA ALA A 527 21.42 -4.28 33.36
C ALA A 527 21.17 -5.55 34.18
N ASP A 528 20.22 -6.41 33.78
CA ASP A 528 19.93 -7.66 34.51
C ASP A 528 21.10 -8.65 34.48
N THR A 529 21.78 -8.75 33.35
CA THR A 529 22.95 -9.62 33.18
C THR A 529 24.11 -9.10 34.03
N VAL A 530 24.37 -7.79 33.97
CA VAL A 530 25.43 -7.15 34.74
C VAL A 530 25.15 -7.25 36.24
N ARG A 531 23.91 -7.02 36.70
CA ARG A 531 23.52 -7.21 38.12
C ARG A 531 23.76 -8.63 38.60
N LYS A 532 23.41 -9.63 37.78
CA LYS A 532 23.63 -11.05 38.11
C LYS A 532 25.12 -11.39 38.22
N ASN A 533 25.94 -10.87 37.31
CA ASN A 533 27.39 -11.03 37.36
C ASN A 533 27.98 -10.31 38.57
N LEU A 534 27.54 -9.09 38.86
CA LEU A 534 27.96 -8.30 40.01
C LEU A 534 27.65 -9.00 41.33
N ASN A 535 26.45 -9.57 41.51
CA ASN A 535 26.08 -10.28 42.75
C ASN A 535 27.03 -11.44 43.10
N ARG A 536 27.72 -12.00 42.11
CA ARG A 536 28.69 -13.08 42.30
C ARG A 536 30.07 -12.59 42.70
N ILE A 537 30.37 -11.31 42.47
CA ILE A 537 31.68 -10.66 42.75
C ILE A 537 31.58 -9.83 44.02
N VAL A 538 30.52 -9.02 44.12
CA VAL A 538 30.18 -8.18 45.26
C VAL A 538 28.81 -8.61 45.77
N PRO A 539 28.78 -9.44 46.83
CA PRO A 539 27.56 -9.76 47.55
C PRO A 539 26.76 -8.53 47.97
N GLU A 540 25.44 -8.69 48.06
CA GLU A 540 24.46 -7.62 48.27
C GLU A 540 24.61 -6.89 49.62
N ASP A 541 25.08 -7.58 50.65
CA ASP A 541 25.44 -7.03 51.97
C ASP A 541 26.61 -6.05 51.86
N ILE A 542 27.67 -6.42 51.14
CA ILE A 542 28.82 -5.54 50.88
C ILE A 542 28.39 -4.32 50.08
N TRP A 543 27.55 -4.50 49.05
CA TRP A 543 27.00 -3.40 48.28
C TRP A 543 26.22 -2.42 49.17
N ARG A 544 25.37 -2.94 50.06
CA ARG A 544 24.54 -2.12 50.95
C ARG A 544 25.35 -1.27 51.92
N GLU A 545 26.47 -1.79 52.40
CA GLU A 545 27.33 -1.08 53.35
C GLU A 545 28.22 -0.03 52.70
N GLN A 546 28.68 -0.27 51.47
CA GLN A 546 29.72 0.54 50.83
C GLN A 546 29.21 1.43 49.69
N SER A 547 28.03 1.13 49.11
CA SER A 547 27.42 1.94 48.05
C SER A 547 26.89 3.26 48.62
N ARG A 548 27.15 4.35 47.90
CA ARG A 548 26.55 5.66 48.19
C ARG A 548 25.12 5.76 47.68
N HIS A 549 24.77 4.90 46.71
CA HIS A 549 23.51 4.91 45.99
C HIS A 549 22.93 3.49 45.89
N PRO A 550 22.51 2.89 47.03
CA PRO A 550 22.16 1.47 47.09
C PRO A 550 21.08 1.08 46.08
N PHE A 551 20.11 1.97 45.79
CA PHE A 551 19.01 1.68 44.88
C PHE A 551 19.41 1.44 43.41
N ILE A 552 20.63 1.78 43.00
CA ILE A 552 21.16 1.48 41.65
C ILE A 552 21.21 -0.04 41.41
N TYR A 553 21.54 -0.82 42.45
CA TYR A 553 21.64 -2.27 42.38
C TYR A 553 20.29 -2.97 42.61
N TYR A 554 19.47 -2.43 43.51
CA TYR A 554 18.17 -2.99 43.90
C TYR A 554 17.11 -2.90 42.79
N PRO A 555 16.04 -3.72 42.87
CA PRO A 555 14.95 -3.66 41.91
C PRO A 555 14.16 -2.33 41.95
N VAL A 556 14.41 -1.45 42.91
CA VAL A 556 13.79 -0.11 43.05
C VAL A 556 13.87 0.67 41.74
N THR A 557 15.05 0.76 41.11
CA THR A 557 15.21 1.43 39.81
C THR A 557 14.43 0.74 38.69
N ALA A 558 14.38 -0.59 38.69
CA ALA A 558 13.57 -1.35 37.74
C ALA A 558 12.06 -1.11 37.94
N TYR A 559 11.59 -1.01 39.19
CA TYR A 559 10.20 -0.67 39.52
C TYR A 559 9.86 0.76 39.11
N ALA A 560 10.73 1.74 39.36
CA ALA A 560 10.55 3.13 38.90
C ALA A 560 10.42 3.22 37.38
N ILE A 561 11.30 2.53 36.64
CA ILE A 561 11.25 2.44 35.17
C ILE A 561 9.92 1.84 34.71
N ASN A 562 9.45 0.77 35.36
CA ASN A 562 8.19 0.12 35.02
C ASN A 562 6.97 1.01 35.32
N SER A 563 6.97 1.73 36.44
CA SER A 563 5.92 2.72 36.78
C SER A 563 5.87 3.84 35.75
N PHE A 564 7.03 4.41 35.37
CA PHE A 564 7.12 5.42 34.32
C PHE A 564 6.64 4.90 32.96
N ASN A 565 6.99 3.67 32.58
CA ASN A 565 6.53 3.04 31.34
C ASN A 565 5.01 2.84 31.33
N THR A 566 4.43 2.44 32.46
CA THR A 566 2.98 2.26 32.63
C THR A 566 2.24 3.59 32.53
N LEU A 567 2.76 4.65 33.16
CA LEU A 567 2.29 6.02 33.05
C LEU A 567 2.28 6.48 31.58
N THR A 568 3.43 6.45 30.92
CA THR A 568 3.58 6.95 29.55
C THR A 568 2.74 6.17 28.54
N THR A 569 2.59 4.85 28.72
CA THR A 569 1.72 4.02 27.88
C THR A 569 0.24 4.41 28.05
N SER A 570 -0.22 4.57 29.31
CA SER A 570 -1.60 4.98 29.61
C SER A 570 -1.93 6.33 28.99
N VAL A 571 -0.99 7.28 29.09
CA VAL A 571 -1.15 8.63 28.51
C VAL A 571 -1.18 8.58 26.98
N ARG A 572 -0.32 7.77 26.34
CA ARG A 572 -0.37 7.60 24.88
C ARG A 572 -1.70 7.03 24.41
N THR A 573 -2.24 6.02 25.08
CA THR A 573 -3.58 5.47 24.76
C THR A 573 -4.66 6.56 24.83
N ALA A 574 -4.66 7.38 25.89
CA ALA A 574 -5.59 8.49 26.05
C ALA A 574 -5.41 9.61 25.00
N SER A 575 -4.21 9.77 24.43
CA SER A 575 -3.96 10.72 23.35
C SER A 575 -4.58 10.27 22.01
N SER A 576 -4.69 8.96 21.79
CA SER A 576 -5.19 8.31 20.56
C SER A 576 -6.70 8.04 20.53
N SER A 577 -7.42 8.17 21.65
CA SER A 577 -8.85 7.80 21.79
C SER A 577 -9.85 8.70 21.04
N GLY A 578 -9.40 9.49 20.06
CA GLY A 578 -10.23 10.40 19.25
C GLY A 578 -10.08 10.24 17.73
N SER A 579 -9.42 9.18 17.24
CA SER A 579 -9.37 8.88 15.80
C SER A 579 -9.44 7.37 15.56
N GLY A 580 -10.65 6.86 15.33
CA GLY A 580 -10.84 5.43 15.03
C GLY A 580 -12.21 4.86 15.38
N GLY A 581 -13.29 5.62 15.15
CA GLY A 581 -14.67 5.14 15.18
C GLY A 581 -15.32 5.34 13.82
N GLY A 582 -14.65 4.87 12.75
CA GLY A 582 -15.28 4.73 11.45
C GLY A 582 -16.20 3.51 11.49
N GLY A 583 -17.41 3.70 11.99
CA GLY A 583 -18.46 2.71 11.83
C GLY A 583 -18.69 2.49 10.34
N PHE A 584 -18.53 1.26 9.89
CA PHE A 584 -19.22 0.77 8.71
C PHE A 584 -20.72 0.73 9.05
N GLY A 585 -21.35 1.90 9.01
CA GLY A 585 -22.79 2.08 9.05
C GLY A 585 -23.35 1.74 7.69
N GLY A 586 -24.17 0.70 7.64
CA GLY A 586 -24.85 0.26 6.44
C GLY A 586 -25.74 1.35 5.83
N GLY A 587 -25.67 1.41 4.50
CA GLY A 587 -26.83 1.43 3.61
C GLY A 587 -27.95 2.42 3.93
N GLY A 588 -27.92 3.55 3.23
CA GLY A 588 -29.03 4.47 3.16
C GLY A 588 -28.85 5.47 2.02
N SER A 589 -28.68 4.99 0.79
CA SER A 589 -28.79 5.83 -0.41
C SER A 589 -30.16 5.61 -1.05
N GLY A 590 -31.10 6.49 -0.73
CA GLY A 590 -32.23 6.77 -1.61
C GLY A 590 -31.81 7.77 -2.70
N GLY A 591 -32.36 7.63 -3.89
CA GLY A 591 -32.26 8.61 -4.97
C GLY A 591 -31.55 8.07 -6.20
N GLY A 592 -32.36 7.72 -7.20
CA GLY A 592 -31.91 7.13 -8.45
C GLY A 592 -31.13 8.09 -9.34
N GLY A 593 -30.24 7.50 -10.12
CA GLY A 593 -29.51 8.12 -11.22
C GLY A 593 -29.01 6.97 -12.08
N GLY A 594 -29.88 6.46 -12.94
CA GLY A 594 -29.54 5.40 -13.88
C GLY A 594 -28.49 5.91 -14.86
N GLY A 595 -27.24 5.49 -14.67
CA GLY A 595 -26.23 5.51 -15.72
C GLY A 595 -26.59 4.42 -16.72
N GLY A 596 -26.83 4.80 -17.97
CA GLY A 596 -26.98 3.86 -19.08
C GLY A 596 -25.71 3.04 -19.21
N GLY A 597 -25.84 1.74 -18.97
CA GLY A 597 -24.76 0.78 -19.13
C GLY A 597 -25.29 -0.64 -19.09
N THR A 598 -24.81 -1.51 -19.98
CA THR A 598 -25.33 -2.88 -20.13
C THR A 598 -25.26 -3.67 -18.82
N GLY A 599 -26.41 -4.19 -18.37
CA GLY A 599 -26.53 -4.96 -17.13
C GLY A 599 -27.89 -4.86 -16.45
N GLY A 600 -27.99 -5.44 -15.26
CA GLY A 600 -29.21 -5.39 -14.45
C GLY A 600 -29.51 -4.00 -13.89
N PHE A 601 -30.80 -3.65 -13.80
CA PHE A 601 -31.29 -2.41 -13.17
C PHE A 601 -32.42 -2.67 -12.17
#